data_AF-A0A1R3F881-F1
#
_entry.id   AF-A0A1R3F881-F1
#
_cell.length_a   1.000
_cell.length_b   1.000
_cell.length_c   1.000
_cell.angle_alpha   90.00
_cell.angle_beta   90.00
_cell.angle_gamma   90.00
#
_symmetry.space_group_name_H-M   'P 1'
#
loop_
_entity.id
_entity.type
_entity.pdbx_description
1 polymer ?
#
loop_
_entity_poly.entity_id
_entity_poly.type
_entity_poly.pdbx_seq_one_letter_code
_entity_poly.pdbx_strand_id
1 'polypeptide(L)'
;MSTENPIDFAPIVGASIAAISTIIGVFLANWFNSKSLNQAHERALTQSIKDTKLAKSEELYLALFRWHKDVTNLYLFHLRYFVGKLAFSQINELVNDNFRDNGKKFDVLTMLVNVHFPELKPDLQLILNMRDSLTKFLDEDAPKKHTVDEFCADQDCFDAVCESFLKKLAIVAREL
;
A
#
# COMPACT_ATOMS: atom_id res chain seq x y z
N MET A 1 -90.76 6.40 -20.75
CA MET A 1 -90.28 7.76 -20.42
C MET A 1 -88.85 7.57 -19.95
N SER A 2 -87.90 7.70 -20.87
CA SER A 2 -86.49 7.38 -20.63
C SER A 2 -85.83 8.53 -19.88
N THR A 3 -85.42 8.28 -18.64
CA THR A 3 -84.66 9.24 -17.83
C THR A 3 -83.18 9.06 -18.14
N GLU A 4 -82.61 9.97 -18.93
CA GLU A 4 -81.15 10.09 -19.05
C GLU A 4 -80.60 10.55 -17.69
N ASN A 5 -79.88 9.67 -17.02
CA ASN A 5 -79.11 10.05 -15.82
C ASN A 5 -77.96 10.95 -16.26
N PRO A 6 -77.80 12.17 -15.71
CA PRO A 6 -76.64 12.99 -16.01
C PRO A 6 -75.39 12.24 -15.54
N ILE A 7 -74.42 12.09 -16.45
CA ILE A 7 -73.15 11.45 -16.13
C ILE A 7 -72.44 12.31 -15.06
N ASP A 8 -72.24 11.75 -13.87
CA ASP A 8 -71.44 12.39 -12.83
C ASP A 8 -69.95 12.18 -13.14
N PHE A 9 -69.29 13.26 -13.56
CA PHE A 9 -67.88 13.24 -13.93
C PHE A 9 -66.95 13.36 -12.71
N ALA A 10 -67.47 13.67 -11.50
CA ALA A 10 -66.63 13.88 -10.32
C ALA A 10 -65.76 12.65 -9.93
N PRO A 11 -66.25 11.40 -10.00
CA PRO A 11 -65.42 10.22 -9.74
C PRO A 11 -64.31 10.03 -10.78
N ILE A 12 -64.56 10.38 -12.05
CA ILE A 12 -63.58 10.26 -13.15
C ILE A 12 -62.47 11.29 -12.96
N VAL A 13 -62.83 12.53 -12.61
CA VAL A 13 -61.86 13.60 -12.33
C VAL A 13 -61.04 13.26 -11.07
N GLY A 14 -61.68 12.80 -10.00
CA GLY A 14 -61.00 12.39 -8.78
C GLY A 14 -60.01 11.23 -8.99
N ALA A 15 -60.43 10.19 -9.73
CA ALA A 15 -59.56 9.07 -10.09
C ALA A 15 -58.37 9.50 -10.98
N SER A 16 -58.61 10.45 -11.90
CA SER A 16 -57.55 11.00 -12.77
C SER A 16 -56.51 11.79 -11.97
N ILE A 17 -56.96 12.65 -11.04
CA ILE A 17 -56.08 13.41 -10.15
C ILE A 17 -55.28 12.46 -9.24
N ALA A 18 -55.92 11.42 -8.70
CA ALA A 18 -55.25 10.41 -7.89
C ALA A 18 -54.17 9.66 -8.69
N ALA A 19 -54.50 9.19 -9.89
CA ALA A 19 -53.55 8.49 -10.77
C ALA A 19 -52.35 9.38 -11.13
N ILE A 20 -52.58 10.65 -11.52
CA ILE A 20 -51.51 11.61 -11.82
C ILE A 20 -50.63 11.84 -10.58
N SER A 21 -51.25 12.03 -9.41
CA SER A 21 -50.52 12.24 -8.15
C SER A 21 -49.67 11.02 -7.77
N THR A 22 -50.18 9.80 -7.96
CA THR A 22 -49.42 8.57 -7.74
C THR A 22 -48.24 8.43 -8.70
N ILE A 23 -48.42 8.71 -10.00
CA ILE A 23 -47.34 8.65 -10.99
C ILE A 23 -46.25 9.66 -10.65
N ILE A 24 -46.62 10.90 -10.31
CA ILE A 24 -45.66 11.93 -9.88
C ILE A 24 -44.94 11.50 -8.60
N GLY A 25 -45.67 10.96 -7.62
CA GLY A 25 -45.09 10.48 -6.36
C GLY A 25 -44.07 9.35 -6.58
N VAL A 26 -44.41 8.35 -7.40
CA VAL A 26 -43.49 7.25 -7.75
C VAL A 26 -42.29 7.75 -8.54
N PHE A 27 -42.50 8.68 -9.47
CA PHE A 27 -41.41 9.29 -10.25
C PHE A 27 -40.43 10.03 -9.35
N LEU A 28 -40.92 10.89 -8.45
CA LEU A 28 -40.09 11.62 -7.49
C LEU A 28 -39.37 10.67 -6.53
N ALA A 29 -40.07 9.67 -5.99
CA ALA A 29 -39.47 8.67 -5.10
C ALA A 29 -38.34 7.90 -5.81
N ASN A 30 -38.55 7.47 -7.05
CA ASN A 30 -37.54 6.79 -7.85
C ASN A 30 -36.34 7.70 -8.16
N TRP A 31 -36.58 8.97 -8.47
CA TRP A 31 -35.51 9.93 -8.72
C TRP A 31 -34.65 10.18 -7.46
N PHE A 32 -35.28 10.39 -6.30
CA PHE A 32 -34.56 10.52 -5.04
C PHE A 32 -33.81 9.25 -4.65
N ASN A 33 -34.43 8.08 -4.85
CA ASN A 33 -33.80 6.80 -4.56
C ASN A 33 -32.56 6.57 -5.45
N SER A 34 -32.68 6.85 -6.75
CA SER A 34 -31.54 6.76 -7.69
C SER A 34 -30.41 7.71 -7.31
N LYS A 35 -30.72 8.95 -6.96
CA LYS A 35 -29.72 9.92 -6.49
C LYS A 35 -29.04 9.47 -5.19
N SER A 36 -29.82 8.99 -4.23
CA SER A 36 -29.29 8.49 -2.95
C SER A 36 -28.42 7.26 -3.14
N LEU A 37 -28.82 6.34 -4.01
CA LEU A 37 -28.07 5.13 -4.34
C LEU A 37 -26.73 5.48 -5.00
N ASN A 38 -26.71 6.42 -5.94
CA ASN A 38 -25.46 6.87 -6.57
C ASN A 38 -24.50 7.50 -5.54
N GLN A 39 -25.00 8.35 -4.64
CA GLN A 39 -24.19 8.92 -3.58
C GLN A 39 -23.66 7.87 -2.60
N ALA A 40 -24.47 6.87 -2.27
CA ALA A 40 -24.05 5.76 -1.43
C ALA A 40 -22.98 4.92 -2.13
N HIS A 41 -23.12 4.68 -3.44
CA HIS A 41 -22.15 3.96 -4.25
C HIS A 41 -20.80 4.69 -4.33
N GLU A 42 -20.81 6.00 -4.58
CA GLU A 42 -19.58 6.82 -4.61
C GLU A 42 -18.85 6.82 -3.26
N ARG A 43 -19.59 6.92 -2.16
CA ARG A 43 -19.02 6.81 -0.80
C ARG A 43 -18.44 5.43 -0.55
N ALA A 44 -19.15 4.37 -0.94
CA ALA A 44 -18.69 3.00 -0.79
C ALA A 44 -17.41 2.73 -1.61
N LEU A 45 -17.33 3.24 -2.84
CA LEU A 45 -16.14 3.14 -3.68
C LEU A 45 -14.96 3.88 -3.05
N THR A 46 -15.19 5.12 -2.60
CA THR A 46 -14.16 5.92 -1.93
C THR A 46 -13.63 5.23 -0.68
N GLN A 47 -14.52 4.70 0.16
CA GLN A 47 -14.15 3.96 1.35
C GLN A 47 -13.36 2.69 1.00
N SER A 48 -13.82 1.92 0.01
CA SER A 48 -13.13 0.71 -0.45
C SER A 48 -11.71 0.99 -0.94
N ILE A 49 -11.49 2.10 -1.65
CA ILE A 49 -10.16 2.52 -2.09
C ILE A 49 -9.27 2.86 -0.90
N LYS A 50 -9.79 3.60 0.08
CA LYS A 50 -9.07 3.96 1.31
C LYS A 50 -8.69 2.71 2.11
N ASP A 51 -9.64 1.82 2.35
CA ASP A 51 -9.42 0.57 3.10
C ASP A 51 -8.38 -0.32 2.39
N THR A 52 -8.47 -0.43 1.07
CA THR A 52 -7.48 -1.17 0.26
C THR A 52 -6.10 -0.54 0.39
N LYS A 53 -5.99 0.79 0.25
CA LYS A 53 -4.71 1.47 0.30
C LYS A 53 -4.13 1.44 1.73
N LEU A 54 -4.95 1.50 2.77
CA LEU A 54 -4.52 1.30 4.15
C LEU A 54 -3.96 -0.11 4.36
N ALA A 55 -4.70 -1.17 3.98
CA ALA A 55 -4.23 -2.54 4.10
C ALA A 55 -2.92 -2.78 3.34
N LYS A 56 -2.77 -2.20 2.15
CA LYS A 56 -1.53 -2.29 1.37
C LYS A 56 -0.38 -1.49 1.98
N SER A 57 -0.66 -0.45 2.75
CA SER A 57 0.37 0.30 3.46
C SER A 57 0.97 -0.52 4.61
N GLU A 58 0.14 -1.28 5.33
CA GLU A 58 0.60 -2.21 6.37
C GLU A 58 1.41 -3.36 5.77
N GLU A 59 0.96 -3.90 4.64
CA GLU A 59 1.69 -4.94 3.91
C GLU A 59 3.07 -4.43 3.43
N LEU A 60 3.12 -3.21 2.89
CA LEU A 60 4.36 -2.56 2.46
C LEU A 60 5.31 -2.30 3.63
N TYR A 61 4.77 -1.82 4.76
CA TYR A 61 5.54 -1.60 5.98
C TYR A 61 6.22 -2.90 6.42
N LEU A 62 5.44 -3.99 6.54
CA LEU A 62 5.95 -5.30 6.96
C LEU A 62 6.94 -5.88 5.95
N ALA A 63 6.71 -5.70 4.66
CA ALA A 63 7.62 -6.14 3.60
C ALA A 63 8.99 -5.46 3.74
N LEU A 64 9.01 -4.13 3.84
CA LEU A 64 10.26 -3.38 4.03
C LEU A 64 10.93 -3.74 5.35
N PHE A 65 10.20 -3.78 6.47
CA PHE A 65 10.77 -4.10 7.78
C PHE A 65 11.45 -5.48 7.81
N ARG A 66 10.81 -6.50 7.24
CA ARG A 66 11.36 -7.86 7.19
C ARG A 66 12.58 -7.93 6.27
N TRP A 67 12.49 -7.34 5.08
CA TRP A 67 13.60 -7.31 4.14
C TRP A 67 14.80 -6.53 4.69
N HIS A 68 14.55 -5.38 5.32
CA HIS A 68 15.57 -4.56 5.99
C HIS A 68 16.29 -5.38 7.06
N LYS A 69 15.55 -6.03 7.95
CA LYS A 69 16.13 -6.90 8.99
C LYS A 69 17.00 -8.01 8.40
N ASP A 70 16.59 -8.63 7.31
CA ASP A 70 17.37 -9.67 6.65
C ASP A 70 18.67 -9.11 6.07
N VAL A 71 18.59 -7.98 5.36
CA VAL A 71 19.75 -7.29 4.80
C VAL A 71 20.72 -6.83 5.89
N THR A 72 20.23 -6.24 6.98
CA THR A 72 21.05 -5.86 8.14
C THR A 72 21.72 -7.08 8.76
N ASN A 73 21.02 -8.21 8.90
CA ASN A 73 21.65 -9.44 9.42
C ASN A 73 22.75 -9.99 8.50
N LEU A 74 22.54 -9.92 7.18
CA LEU A 74 23.56 -10.28 6.19
C LEU A 74 24.82 -9.42 6.40
N TYR A 75 24.67 -8.11 6.49
CA TYR A 75 25.80 -7.20 6.71
C TYR A 75 26.43 -7.39 8.10
N LEU A 76 25.67 -7.72 9.14
CA LEU A 76 26.22 -8.06 10.45
C LEU A 76 27.10 -9.32 10.43
N PHE A 77 26.82 -10.29 9.55
CA PHE A 77 27.73 -11.42 9.34
C PHE A 77 29.05 -10.94 8.74
N HIS A 78 29.01 -10.09 7.71
CA HIS A 78 30.23 -9.51 7.14
C HIS A 78 30.98 -8.62 8.15
N LEU A 79 30.29 -7.89 9.02
CA LEU A 79 30.94 -7.13 10.10
C LEU A 79 31.72 -8.06 11.04
N ARG A 80 31.17 -9.24 11.36
CA ARG A 80 31.90 -10.26 12.16
C ARG A 80 33.15 -10.78 11.45
N TYR A 81 33.15 -10.81 10.13
CA TYR A 81 34.36 -11.09 9.36
C TYR A 81 35.39 -9.95 9.50
N PHE A 82 34.97 -8.69 9.37
CA PHE A 82 35.83 -7.51 9.56
C PHE A 82 36.51 -7.48 10.93
N VAL A 83 35.82 -7.92 11.99
CA VAL A 83 36.39 -7.96 13.36
C VAL A 83 37.06 -9.30 13.72
N GLY A 84 37.30 -10.17 12.73
CA GLY A 84 38.01 -11.44 12.90
C GLY A 84 37.27 -12.49 13.74
N LYS A 85 35.94 -12.38 13.87
CA LYS A 85 35.09 -13.32 14.62
C LYS A 85 34.60 -14.49 13.78
N LEU A 86 34.58 -14.33 12.46
CA LEU A 86 34.22 -15.36 11.49
C LEU A 86 35.25 -15.38 10.36
N ALA A 87 35.44 -16.53 9.72
CA ALA A 87 36.15 -16.64 8.45
C ALA A 87 35.18 -16.39 7.28
N PHE A 88 35.69 -15.93 6.14
CA PHE A 88 34.87 -15.61 4.96
C PHE A 88 34.05 -16.81 4.47
N SER A 89 34.62 -18.03 4.51
CA SER A 89 33.90 -19.25 4.15
C SER A 89 32.65 -19.50 5.01
N GLN A 90 32.71 -19.19 6.30
CA GLN A 90 31.58 -19.32 7.23
C GLN A 90 30.48 -18.30 6.92
N ILE A 91 30.85 -17.12 6.41
CA ILE A 91 29.87 -16.12 5.97
C ILE A 91 29.06 -16.66 4.79
N ASN A 92 29.73 -17.26 3.80
CA ASN A 92 29.05 -17.82 2.63
C ASN A 92 28.05 -18.92 3.00
N GLU A 93 28.40 -19.79 3.96
CA GLU A 93 27.47 -20.79 4.50
C GLU A 93 26.26 -20.13 5.16
N LEU A 94 26.50 -19.19 6.09
CA LEU A 94 25.42 -18.48 6.79
C LEU A 94 24.51 -17.71 5.82
N VAL A 95 25.08 -17.09 4.78
CA VAL A 95 24.29 -16.31 3.82
C VAL A 95 23.43 -17.24 2.97
N ASN A 96 23.99 -18.34 2.49
CA ASN A 96 23.28 -19.33 1.68
C ASN A 96 22.18 -20.06 2.44
N ASP A 97 22.31 -20.21 3.75
CA ASP A 97 21.29 -20.90 4.57
C ASP A 97 20.15 -19.96 4.99
N ASN A 98 20.44 -18.68 5.24
CA ASN A 98 19.47 -17.77 5.85
C ASN A 98 18.78 -16.81 4.86
N PHE A 99 19.36 -16.53 3.68
CA PHE A 99 18.89 -15.45 2.80
C PHE A 99 18.46 -15.85 1.38
N ARG A 100 18.18 -17.15 1.13
CA ARG A 100 17.78 -17.64 -0.21
C ARG A 100 16.56 -16.92 -0.80
N ASP A 101 15.61 -16.51 0.05
CA ASP A 101 14.37 -15.85 -0.39
C ASP A 101 14.44 -14.32 -0.35
N ASN A 102 15.61 -13.72 -0.08
CA ASN A 102 15.71 -12.27 0.04
C ASN A 102 15.31 -11.53 -1.25
N GLY A 103 15.62 -12.12 -2.41
CA GLY A 103 15.18 -11.58 -3.71
C GLY A 103 13.66 -11.52 -3.83
N LYS A 104 12.94 -12.58 -3.47
CA LYS A 104 11.47 -12.61 -3.50
C LYS A 104 10.86 -11.58 -2.56
N LYS A 105 11.45 -11.38 -1.37
CA LYS A 105 11.01 -10.35 -0.41
C LYS A 105 11.17 -8.95 -1.00
N PHE A 106 12.26 -8.71 -1.73
CA PHE A 106 12.48 -7.45 -2.43
C PHE A 106 11.52 -7.25 -3.62
N ASP A 107 11.17 -8.31 -4.35
CA ASP A 107 10.19 -8.23 -5.44
C ASP A 107 8.81 -7.81 -4.93
N VAL A 108 8.37 -8.36 -3.80
CA VAL A 108 7.10 -7.98 -3.14
C VAL A 108 7.11 -6.50 -2.73
N LEU A 109 8.20 -6.04 -2.09
CA LEU A 109 8.39 -4.64 -1.74
C LEU A 109 8.25 -3.74 -2.98
N THR A 110 8.97 -4.08 -4.05
CA THR A 110 8.98 -3.33 -5.31
C THR A 110 7.60 -3.30 -5.98
N MET A 111 6.89 -4.43 -5.97
CA MET A 111 5.54 -4.55 -6.51
C MET A 111 4.57 -3.63 -5.77
N LEU A 112 4.58 -3.66 -4.42
CA LEU A 112 3.68 -2.83 -3.61
C LEU A 112 3.89 -1.34 -3.86
N VAL A 113 5.14 -0.89 -3.95
CA VAL A 113 5.47 0.50 -4.31
C VAL A 113 4.99 0.82 -5.73
N ASN A 114 5.23 -0.05 -6.70
CA ASN A 114 4.85 0.22 -8.08
C ASN A 114 3.34 0.27 -8.32
N VAL A 115 2.57 -0.57 -7.63
CA VAL A 115 1.13 -0.72 -7.84
C VAL A 115 0.31 0.22 -6.95
N HIS A 116 0.66 0.35 -5.68
CA HIS A 116 -0.18 1.02 -4.69
C HIS A 116 0.39 2.35 -4.18
N PHE A 117 1.71 2.55 -4.23
CA PHE A 117 2.38 3.73 -3.70
C PHE A 117 3.43 4.31 -4.66
N PRO A 118 3.06 4.62 -5.91
CA PRO A 118 4.02 5.16 -6.88
C PRO A 118 4.72 6.44 -6.41
N GLU A 119 4.10 7.20 -5.51
CA GLU A 119 4.67 8.38 -4.83
C GLU A 119 5.92 8.07 -3.99
N LEU A 120 6.13 6.81 -3.58
CA LEU A 120 7.29 6.36 -2.79
C LEU A 120 8.44 5.79 -3.63
N LYS A 121 8.31 5.75 -4.97
CA LYS A 121 9.38 5.26 -5.86
C LYS A 121 10.72 5.98 -5.66
N PRO A 122 10.78 7.32 -5.52
CA PRO A 122 12.05 8.01 -5.29
C PRO A 122 12.73 7.54 -4.00
N ASP A 123 11.96 7.32 -2.94
CA ASP A 123 12.48 6.88 -1.65
C ASP A 123 12.96 5.43 -1.70
N LEU A 124 12.26 4.55 -2.44
CA LEU A 124 12.74 3.18 -2.70
C LEU A 124 14.06 3.20 -3.48
N GLN A 125 14.23 4.11 -4.44
CA GLN A 125 15.49 4.24 -5.18
C GLN A 125 16.65 4.69 -4.28
N LEU A 126 16.39 5.54 -3.27
CA LEU A 126 17.41 5.91 -2.28
C LEU A 126 17.85 4.69 -1.46
N ILE A 127 16.90 3.84 -1.02
CA ILE A 127 17.23 2.57 -0.33
C ILE A 127 18.13 1.70 -1.20
N LEU A 128 17.80 1.57 -2.49
CA LEU A 128 18.59 0.79 -3.44
C LEU A 128 20.01 1.33 -3.60
N ASN A 129 20.16 2.63 -3.76
CA ASN A 129 21.47 3.27 -3.91
C ASN A 129 22.33 3.07 -2.65
N MET A 130 21.74 3.17 -1.45
CA MET A 130 22.45 2.93 -0.20
C MET A 130 22.80 1.46 0.02
N ARG A 131 21.92 0.54 -0.41
CA ARG A 131 22.22 -0.90 -0.40
C ARG A 131 23.40 -1.20 -1.34
N ASP A 132 23.41 -0.61 -2.51
CA ASP A 132 24.46 -0.82 -3.50
C ASP A 132 25.81 -0.26 -3.01
N SER A 133 25.83 0.82 -2.22
CA SER A 133 27.08 1.28 -1.59
C SER A 133 27.63 0.31 -0.55
N LEU A 134 26.77 -0.50 0.08
CA LEU A 134 27.19 -1.51 1.06
C LEU A 134 27.80 -2.76 0.42
N THR A 135 27.60 -3.01 -0.88
CA THR A 135 28.11 -4.24 -1.52
C THR A 135 29.64 -4.31 -1.54
N LYS A 136 30.33 -3.17 -1.45
CA LYS A 136 31.81 -3.10 -1.36
C LYS A 136 32.37 -3.81 -0.11
N PHE A 137 31.55 -4.02 0.91
CA PHE A 137 31.95 -4.73 2.13
C PHE A 137 31.73 -6.25 2.07
N LEU A 138 31.16 -6.76 0.97
CA LEU A 138 30.80 -8.17 0.84
C LEU A 138 31.94 -9.04 0.29
N ASP A 139 33.01 -8.44 -0.19
CA ASP A 139 34.16 -9.15 -0.76
C ASP A 139 35.13 -9.68 0.31
N GLU A 140 35.83 -10.76 0.00
CA GLU A 140 36.86 -11.34 0.89
C GLU A 140 38.02 -10.36 1.17
N ASP A 141 38.40 -9.56 0.17
CA ASP A 141 39.46 -8.55 0.37
C ASP A 141 38.95 -7.25 1.02
N ALA A 142 37.66 -7.14 1.35
CA ALA A 142 37.08 -5.90 1.86
C ALA A 142 37.73 -5.39 3.15
N PRO A 143 38.07 -6.23 4.16
CA PRO A 143 38.76 -5.75 5.37
C PRO A 143 40.18 -5.21 5.12
N LYS A 144 40.78 -5.47 3.94
CA LYS A 144 42.07 -4.88 3.55
C LYS A 144 41.91 -3.50 2.92
N LYS A 145 40.72 -3.19 2.39
CA LYS A 145 40.43 -1.98 1.62
C LYS A 145 39.60 -0.96 2.39
N HIS A 146 38.83 -1.43 3.37
CA HIS A 146 37.85 -0.66 4.10
C HIS A 146 37.96 -0.87 5.60
N THR A 147 37.52 0.11 6.37
CA THR A 147 37.56 0.06 7.83
C THR A 147 36.22 -0.39 8.43
N VAL A 148 36.26 -0.81 9.70
CA VAL A 148 35.05 -1.11 10.47
C VAL A 148 34.19 0.15 10.63
N ASP A 149 34.81 1.31 10.85
CA ASP A 149 34.09 2.58 11.03
C ASP A 149 33.35 2.99 9.75
N GLU A 150 33.98 2.81 8.58
CA GLU A 150 33.33 3.01 7.27
C GLU A 150 32.14 2.06 7.08
N PHE A 151 32.29 0.79 7.46
CA PHE A 151 31.21 -0.19 7.40
C PHE A 151 30.01 0.29 8.24
N CYS A 152 30.26 0.60 9.51
CA CYS A 152 29.21 1.01 10.45
C CYS A 152 28.53 2.29 9.98
N ALA A 153 29.29 3.29 9.49
CA ALA A 153 28.73 4.53 8.98
C ALA A 153 27.79 4.32 7.78
N ASP A 154 28.19 3.48 6.82
CA ASP A 154 27.35 3.20 5.64
C ASP A 154 26.10 2.38 6.03
N GLN A 155 26.24 1.46 7.00
CA GLN A 155 25.11 0.68 7.53
C GLN A 155 24.11 1.58 8.25
N ASP A 156 24.58 2.51 9.09
CA ASP A 156 23.74 3.50 9.77
C ASP A 156 23.00 4.39 8.75
N CYS A 157 23.67 4.78 7.67
CA CYS A 157 23.03 5.53 6.59
C CYS A 157 21.93 4.72 5.89
N PHE A 158 22.16 3.44 5.61
CA PHE A 158 21.16 2.55 5.02
C PHE A 158 19.95 2.36 5.94
N ASP A 159 20.18 2.14 7.24
CA ASP A 159 19.14 1.99 8.25
C ASP A 159 18.30 3.28 8.35
N ALA A 160 18.95 4.45 8.36
CA ALA A 160 18.27 5.75 8.40
C ALA A 160 17.38 5.99 7.17
N VAL A 161 17.81 5.59 5.97
CA VAL A 161 16.99 5.72 4.75
C VAL A 161 15.79 4.77 4.79
N CYS A 162 15.97 3.54 5.28
CA CYS A 162 14.84 2.61 5.48
C CYS A 162 13.83 3.17 6.49
N GLU A 163 14.28 3.72 7.62
CA GLU A 163 13.41 4.38 8.59
C GLU A 163 12.68 5.59 8.01
N SER A 164 13.38 6.40 7.21
CA SER A 164 12.79 7.57 6.54
C SER A 164 11.65 7.15 5.61
N PHE A 165 11.85 6.08 4.83
CA PHE A 165 10.80 5.50 3.99
C PHE A 165 9.59 5.08 4.82
N LEU A 166 9.79 4.36 5.93
CA LEU A 166 8.70 3.92 6.81
C LEU A 166 7.94 5.10 7.43
N LYS A 167 8.64 6.17 7.81
CA LYS A 167 8.02 7.42 8.31
C LYS A 167 7.17 8.08 7.22
N LYS A 168 7.66 8.13 5.98
CA LYS A 168 6.92 8.69 4.84
C LYS A 168 5.69 7.85 4.50
N LEU A 169 5.82 6.53 4.49
CA LEU A 169 4.69 5.61 4.31
C LEU A 169 3.62 5.83 5.39
N ALA A 170 4.02 6.00 6.65
CA ALA A 170 3.08 6.28 7.73
C ALA A 170 2.34 7.61 7.57
N ILE A 171 2.98 8.64 7.00
CA ILE A 171 2.32 9.91 6.65
C ILE A 171 1.30 9.66 5.54
N VAL A 172 1.71 9.00 4.46
CA VAL A 172 0.82 8.67 3.33
C VAL A 172 -0.39 7.88 3.83
N ALA A 173 -0.20 6.91 4.72
CA ALA A 173 -1.27 6.09 5.27
C ALA A 173 -2.27 6.88 6.14
N ARG A 174 -1.82 7.92 6.86
CA ARG A 174 -2.69 8.77 7.70
C ARG A 174 -3.53 9.75 6.89
N GLU A 175 -3.09 10.10 5.69
CA GLU A 175 -3.78 11.04 4.80
C GLU A 175 -4.85 10.36 3.92
N LEU A 176 -4.99 9.03 4.02
CA LEU A 176 -6.03 8.22 3.34
C LEU A 176 -7.39 8.36 4.00
#